data_AF-A0A936ZB55-F1
#
_entry.id   AF-A0A936ZB55-F1
#
_cell.length_a   1.000
_cell.length_b   1.000
_cell.length_c   1.000
_cell.angle_alpha   90.00
_cell.angle_beta   90.00
_cell.angle_gamma   90.00
#
_symmetry.space_group_name_H-M   'P 1'
#
loop_
_entity.id
_entity.type
_entity.pdbx_description
1 polymer ?
#
loop_
_entity_poly.entity_id
_entity_poly.type
_entity_poly.pdbx_seq_one_letter_code
_entity_poly.pdbx_strand_id
1 'polypeptide(L)'
;MAPDQVAQLPQILQALKGQGFTFVVLDTAGSANTTNNLAMKEADLCLVLSRPSKLDLKATLPTVEALMRLEMKERFAFLLNQCPPGKSSRATEAANGLSMFGVLAEPTMTQLVDHQDAIAAGKGVAEYAPEGRASDEVRNLWAWIARKTKGK
;
A
#
# COMPACT_ATOMS: atom_id res chain seq x y z
N MET A 1 -12.80 5.92 9.75
CA MET A 1 -12.63 5.72 11.20
C MET A 1 -12.82 7.07 11.87
N ALA A 2 -13.63 7.17 12.92
CA ALA A 2 -13.83 8.44 13.62
C ALA A 2 -12.53 8.84 14.36
N PRO A 3 -12.21 10.15 14.53
CA PRO A 3 -10.92 10.59 15.07
C PRO A 3 -10.58 10.05 16.47
N ASP A 4 -11.60 9.83 17.28
CA ASP A 4 -11.55 9.25 18.63
C ASP A 4 -11.08 7.78 18.62
N GLN A 5 -11.49 7.00 17.62
CA GLN A 5 -11.07 5.60 17.48
C GLN A 5 -9.59 5.46 17.10
N VAL A 6 -9.02 6.43 16.35
CA VAL A 6 -7.62 6.38 15.92
C VAL A 6 -6.65 6.77 17.03
N ALA A 7 -7.08 7.64 17.95
CA ALA A 7 -6.29 7.93 19.15
C ALA A 7 -6.09 6.69 20.03
N GLN A 8 -7.00 5.71 19.95
CA GLN A 8 -6.93 4.43 20.67
C GLN A 8 -6.24 3.33 19.86
N LEU A 9 -5.68 3.64 18.69
CA LEU A 9 -5.08 2.65 17.80
C LEU A 9 -3.99 1.81 18.49
N PRO A 10 -3.06 2.39 19.30
CA PRO A 10 -2.07 1.58 20.01
C PRO A 10 -2.70 0.52 20.94
N GLN A 11 -3.74 0.89 21.67
CA GLN A 11 -4.46 -0.01 22.59
C GLN A 11 -5.23 -1.09 21.82
N ILE A 12 -5.85 -0.71 20.69
CA ILE A 12 -6.54 -1.66 19.80
C ILE A 12 -5.53 -2.69 19.25
N LEU A 13 -4.38 -2.23 18.74
CA LEU A 13 -3.34 -3.12 18.21
C LEU A 13 -2.80 -4.06 19.30
N GLN A 14 -2.59 -3.57 20.51
CA GLN A 14 -2.16 -4.39 21.65
C GLN A 14 -3.21 -5.46 22.01
N ALA A 15 -4.50 -5.09 22.03
CA ALA A 15 -5.58 -6.02 22.31
C ALA A 15 -5.70 -7.10 21.23
N LEU A 16 -5.60 -6.73 19.95
CA LEU A 16 -5.59 -7.67 18.82
C LEU A 16 -4.39 -8.63 18.92
N LYS A 17 -3.21 -8.12 19.26
CA LYS A 17 -2.03 -8.96 19.49
C LYS A 17 -2.27 -9.98 20.62
N GLY A 18 -2.91 -9.56 21.72
CA GLY A 18 -3.30 -10.44 22.83
C GLY A 18 -4.31 -11.54 22.43
N GLN A 19 -5.10 -11.31 21.39
CA GLN A 19 -6.02 -12.29 20.81
C GLN A 19 -5.37 -13.19 19.74
N GLY A 20 -4.06 -13.03 19.49
CA GLY A 20 -3.31 -13.86 18.53
C GLY A 20 -3.36 -13.38 17.08
N PHE A 21 -3.87 -12.17 16.81
CA PHE A 21 -3.74 -11.57 15.47
C PHE A 21 -2.27 -11.25 15.17
N THR A 22 -1.79 -11.72 14.03
CA THR A 22 -0.38 -11.58 13.62
C THR A 22 -0.15 -10.56 12.52
N PHE A 23 -1.22 -9.99 11.96
CA PHE A 23 -1.15 -9.03 10.87
C PHE A 23 -2.37 -8.11 10.89
N VAL A 24 -2.13 -6.81 10.64
CA VAL A 24 -3.17 -5.79 10.59
C VAL A 24 -2.97 -4.93 9.34
N VAL A 25 -4.05 -4.71 8.59
CA VAL A 25 -4.08 -3.74 7.49
C VAL A 25 -4.78 -2.48 7.96
N LEU A 26 -4.08 -1.35 7.89
CA LEU A 26 -4.64 -0.03 8.16
C LEU A 26 -5.03 0.62 6.84
N ASP A 27 -6.29 0.47 6.44
CA ASP A 27 -6.83 1.16 5.27
C ASP A 27 -7.08 2.64 5.60
N THR A 28 -6.41 3.53 4.87
CA THR A 28 -6.37 4.97 5.14
C THR A 28 -6.91 5.76 3.96
N ALA A 29 -7.62 6.85 4.24
CA ALA A 29 -8.10 7.74 3.19
C ALA A 29 -6.93 8.39 2.44
N GLY A 30 -7.10 8.73 1.16
CA GLY A 30 -6.05 9.35 0.33
C GLY A 30 -5.65 10.80 0.68
N SER A 31 -6.06 11.32 1.84
CA SER A 31 -5.78 12.70 2.27
C SER A 31 -4.72 12.74 3.37
N ALA A 32 -3.75 13.65 3.28
CA ALA A 32 -2.82 13.90 4.39
C ALA A 32 -3.56 14.61 5.55
N ASN A 33 -3.85 13.88 6.62
CA ASN A 33 -4.56 14.39 7.80
C ASN A 33 -3.99 13.78 9.10
N THR A 34 -4.38 14.33 10.25
CA THR A 34 -3.87 13.88 11.56
C THR A 34 -4.17 12.40 11.84
N THR A 35 -5.34 11.93 11.43
CA THR A 35 -5.79 10.54 11.60
C THR A 35 -4.83 9.58 10.88
N ASN A 36 -4.47 9.88 9.63
CA ASN A 36 -3.52 9.08 8.87
C ASN A 36 -2.12 9.12 9.49
N ASN A 37 -1.68 10.27 10.02
CA ASN A 37 -0.37 10.37 10.67
C ASN A 37 -0.26 9.47 11.91
N LEU A 38 -1.35 9.33 12.68
CA LEU A 38 -1.39 8.39 13.81
C LEU A 38 -1.29 6.94 13.32
N ALA A 39 -2.05 6.57 12.28
CA ALA A 39 -1.95 5.24 11.67
C ALA A 39 -0.55 4.94 11.11
N MET A 40 0.09 5.92 10.47
CA MET A 40 1.46 5.77 9.94
C MET A 40 2.47 5.46 11.04
N LYS A 41 2.40 6.16 12.19
CA LYS A 41 3.36 5.96 13.29
C LYS A 41 3.37 4.52 13.82
N GLU A 42 2.18 3.93 13.92
CA GLU A 42 1.98 2.55 14.41
C GLU A 42 2.33 1.49 13.35
N ALA A 43 2.49 1.86 12.09
CA ALA A 43 2.73 0.90 11.01
C ALA A 43 4.21 0.44 10.94
N ASP A 44 4.39 -0.86 10.75
CA ASP A 44 5.70 -1.46 10.46
C ASP A 44 6.19 -1.19 9.04
N LEU A 45 5.23 -0.97 8.13
CA LEU A 45 5.41 -0.65 6.73
C LEU A 45 4.20 0.17 6.22
N CYS A 46 4.47 1.31 5.61
CA CYS A 46 3.49 2.12 4.88
C CYS A 46 3.66 1.91 3.36
N LEU A 47 2.59 1.58 2.64
CA LEU A 47 2.58 1.53 1.18
C LEU A 47 1.94 2.81 0.62
N VAL A 48 2.72 3.57 -0.16
CA VAL A 48 2.25 4.78 -0.85
C VAL A 48 1.85 4.40 -2.27
N LEU A 49 0.55 4.31 -2.50
CA LEU A 49 -0.02 3.88 -3.78
C LEU A 49 -0.07 5.04 -4.78
N SER A 50 0.32 4.79 -6.03
CA SER A 50 0.16 5.76 -7.11
C SER A 50 0.03 5.08 -8.46
N ARG A 51 -0.77 5.66 -9.37
CA ARG A 51 -0.70 5.28 -10.79
C ARG A 51 0.56 5.84 -11.42
N PRO A 52 1.09 5.23 -12.50
CA PRO A 52 2.24 5.81 -13.20
C PRO A 52 1.80 7.01 -14.06
N SER A 53 1.30 8.08 -13.43
CA SER A 53 0.88 9.31 -14.09
C SER A 53 1.43 10.51 -13.32
N LYS A 54 1.77 11.60 -14.02
CA LYS A 54 2.35 12.79 -13.39
C LYS A 54 1.45 13.38 -12.29
N LEU A 55 0.12 13.34 -12.51
CA LEU A 55 -0.83 13.86 -11.54
C LEU A 55 -0.91 12.98 -10.29
N ASP A 56 -0.98 11.66 -10.49
CA ASP A 56 -1.03 10.70 -9.38
C ASP A 56 0.27 10.70 -8.56
N LEU A 57 1.44 10.81 -9.23
CA LEU A 57 2.74 10.92 -8.55
C LEU A 57 2.86 12.23 -7.77
N LYS A 58 2.39 13.35 -8.32
CA LYS A 58 2.39 14.62 -7.59
C LYS A 58 1.47 14.55 -6.36
N ALA A 59 0.36 13.82 -6.46
CA ALA A 59 -0.59 13.65 -5.36
C ALA A 59 0.00 12.86 -4.17
N THR A 60 1.07 12.08 -4.36
CA THR A 60 1.72 11.38 -3.24
C THR A 60 2.60 12.29 -2.38
N LEU A 61 2.99 13.47 -2.87
CA LEU A 61 3.97 14.33 -2.19
C LEU A 61 3.57 14.70 -0.76
N PRO A 62 2.33 15.13 -0.45
CA PRO A 62 1.95 15.44 0.94
C PRO A 62 2.06 14.24 1.88
N THR A 63 1.77 13.03 1.38
CA THR A 63 1.91 11.77 2.12
C THR A 63 3.38 11.45 2.40
N VAL A 64 4.26 11.61 1.41
CA VAL A 64 5.71 11.42 1.57
C VAL A 64 6.29 12.43 2.56
N GLU A 65 5.91 13.70 2.46
CA GLU A 65 6.34 14.73 3.40
C GLU A 65 5.89 14.42 4.83
N ALA A 66 4.67 13.91 5.02
CA ALA A 66 4.19 13.46 6.32
C ALA A 66 5.03 12.30 6.85
N LEU A 67 5.29 11.28 6.04
CA LEU A 67 6.16 10.15 6.41
C LEU A 67 7.58 10.61 6.80
N MET A 68 8.15 11.59 6.07
CA MET A 68 9.46 12.15 6.41
C MET A 68 9.44 12.88 7.75
N ARG A 69 8.43 13.73 8.02
CA ARG A 69 8.27 14.43 9.31
C ARG A 69 8.07 13.48 10.48
N LEU A 70 7.51 12.30 10.21
CA LEU A 70 7.28 11.25 11.19
C LEU A 70 8.46 10.27 11.33
N GLU A 71 9.59 10.55 10.67
CA GLU A 71 10.79 9.71 10.68
C GLU A 71 10.53 8.27 10.18
N MET A 72 9.57 8.11 9.26
CA MET A 72 9.13 6.82 8.71
C MET A 72 9.92 6.37 7.47
N LYS A 73 11.05 7.02 7.15
CA LYS A 73 11.76 6.85 5.88
C LYS A 73 12.13 5.40 5.56
N GLU A 74 12.55 4.63 6.56
CA GLU A 74 12.94 3.22 6.41
C GLU A 74 11.74 2.25 6.51
N ARG A 75 10.54 2.79 6.75
CA ARG A 75 9.29 2.05 6.98
C ARG A 75 8.22 2.40 5.95
N PHE A 76 8.58 2.91 4.77
CA PHE A 76 7.64 3.08 3.68
C PHE A 76 8.21 2.63 2.34
N ALA A 77 7.32 2.32 1.42
CA ALA A 77 7.65 2.05 0.03
C ALA A 77 6.54 2.59 -0.89
N PHE A 78 6.92 2.95 -2.10
CA PHE A 78 5.97 3.23 -3.16
C PHE A 78 5.46 1.94 -3.79
N LEU A 79 4.19 1.91 -4.18
CA LEU A 79 3.65 0.87 -5.04
C LEU A 79 3.00 1.52 -6.26
N LEU A 80 3.56 1.23 -7.43
CA LEU A 80 2.91 1.59 -8.67
C LEU A 80 1.72 0.67 -8.92
N ASN A 81 0.53 1.27 -8.91
CA ASN A 81 -0.74 0.59 -9.08
C ASN A 81 -1.35 0.92 -10.44
N GLN A 82 -2.16 0.01 -11.00
CA GLN A 82 -2.83 0.19 -12.29
C GLN A 82 -1.87 0.62 -13.41
N CYS A 83 -0.70 -0.02 -13.49
CA CYS A 83 0.22 0.14 -14.60
C CYS A 83 -0.41 -0.34 -15.91
N PRO A 84 -0.22 0.38 -17.03
CA PRO A 84 -0.68 -0.12 -18.34
C PRO A 84 -0.11 -1.51 -18.64
N PRO A 85 -0.89 -2.43 -19.22
CA PRO A 85 -0.41 -3.76 -19.55
C PRO A 85 0.72 -3.72 -20.60
N GLY A 86 1.66 -4.65 -20.48
CA GLY A 86 2.82 -4.74 -21.37
C GLY A 86 3.96 -3.79 -20.99
N LYS A 87 4.89 -3.58 -21.91
CA LYS A 87 6.02 -2.66 -21.70
C LYS A 87 5.53 -1.21 -21.81
N SER A 88 5.58 -0.48 -20.71
CA SER A 88 5.12 0.91 -20.63
C SER A 88 6.29 1.82 -20.24
N SER A 89 6.73 2.68 -21.17
CA SER A 89 7.75 3.70 -20.87
C SER A 89 7.35 4.58 -19.70
N ARG A 90 6.05 4.89 -19.60
CA ARG A 90 5.49 5.68 -18.50
C ARG A 90 5.63 5.00 -17.15
N ALA A 91 5.40 3.68 -17.08
CA ALA A 91 5.58 2.92 -15.84
C ALA A 91 7.08 2.86 -15.47
N THR A 92 7.96 2.66 -16.46
CA THR A 92 9.41 2.66 -16.26
C THR A 92 9.92 4.02 -15.76
N GLU A 93 9.49 5.13 -16.39
CA GLU A 93 9.86 6.49 -15.97
C GLU A 93 9.37 6.80 -14.56
N ALA A 94 8.13 6.41 -14.22
CA ALA A 94 7.58 6.57 -12.88
C ALA A 94 8.37 5.76 -11.84
N ALA A 95 8.71 4.51 -12.16
CA ALA A 95 9.50 3.64 -11.29
C ALA A 95 10.89 4.22 -11.02
N ASN A 96 11.57 4.71 -12.07
CA ASN A 96 12.86 5.38 -11.95
C ASN A 96 12.77 6.65 -11.11
N GLY A 97 11.73 7.47 -11.35
CA GLY A 97 11.48 8.69 -10.59
C GLY A 97 11.28 8.44 -9.10
N LEU A 98 10.40 7.49 -8.76
CA LEU A 98 10.07 7.16 -7.38
C LEU A 98 11.24 6.50 -6.63
N SER A 99 12.04 5.69 -7.32
CA SER A 99 13.22 5.04 -6.74
C SER A 99 14.28 6.03 -6.24
N MET A 100 14.25 7.29 -6.70
CA MET A 100 15.12 8.34 -6.18
C MET A 100 14.67 8.85 -4.79
N PHE A 101 13.40 8.67 -4.43
CA PHE A 101 12.82 9.17 -3.18
C PHE A 101 12.61 8.09 -2.12
N GLY A 102 12.59 6.82 -2.52
CA GLY A 102 12.36 5.70 -1.60
C GLY A 102 12.36 4.35 -2.30
N VAL A 103 12.01 3.31 -1.54
CA VAL A 103 11.94 1.93 -2.06
C VAL A 103 10.69 1.77 -2.91
N LEU A 104 10.82 1.12 -4.07
CA LEU A 104 9.69 0.66 -4.87
C LEU A 104 9.35 -0.79 -4.49
N ALA A 105 8.08 -1.05 -4.20
CA ALA A 105 7.57 -2.40 -3.96
C ALA A 105 7.47 -3.18 -5.27
N GLU A 106 7.71 -4.49 -5.19
CA GLU A 106 7.65 -5.39 -6.33
C GLU A 106 6.66 -6.54 -6.08
N PRO A 107 5.89 -6.96 -7.10
CA PRO A 107 5.82 -6.36 -8.43
C PRO A 107 5.04 -5.04 -8.43
N THR A 108 5.10 -4.30 -9.54
CA THR A 108 4.07 -3.28 -9.81
C THR A 108 2.74 -3.97 -10.15
N MET A 109 1.62 -3.30 -9.89
CA MET A 109 0.29 -3.86 -10.17
C MET A 109 -0.19 -3.41 -11.55
N THR A 110 -0.51 -4.37 -12.41
CA THR A 110 -1.03 -4.10 -13.75
C THR A 110 -2.53 -3.75 -13.66
N GLN A 111 -3.00 -2.87 -14.54
CA GLN A 111 -4.42 -2.63 -14.72
C GLN A 111 -5.06 -3.82 -15.46
N LEU A 112 -5.64 -4.74 -14.69
CA LEU A 112 -6.32 -5.95 -15.18
C LEU A 112 -7.82 -5.87 -14.88
N VAL A 113 -8.63 -6.42 -15.80
CA VAL A 113 -10.09 -6.42 -15.70
C VAL A 113 -10.59 -7.26 -14.52
N ASP A 114 -9.87 -8.32 -14.16
CA ASP A 114 -10.18 -9.22 -13.04
C ASP A 114 -10.39 -8.48 -11.72
N HIS A 115 -9.71 -7.34 -11.49
CA HIS A 115 -9.93 -6.53 -10.29
C HIS A 115 -11.31 -5.88 -10.25
N GLN A 116 -11.83 -5.43 -11.40
CA GLN A 116 -13.16 -4.82 -11.50
C GLN A 116 -14.24 -5.89 -11.36
N ASP A 117 -14.05 -7.03 -12.01
CA ASP A 117 -14.98 -8.15 -11.94
C ASP A 117 -15.05 -8.75 -10.53
N ALA A 118 -13.91 -8.86 -9.84
CA ALA A 118 -13.86 -9.28 -8.44
C ALA A 118 -14.65 -8.33 -7.52
N ILE A 119 -14.49 -7.01 -7.70
CA ILE A 119 -15.27 -6.00 -6.96
C ILE A 119 -16.76 -6.18 -7.24
N ALA A 120 -17.17 -6.32 -8.49
CA ALA A 120 -18.56 -6.54 -8.87
C ALA A 120 -19.14 -7.82 -8.24
N ALA A 121 -18.31 -8.84 -8.02
CA ALA A 121 -18.67 -10.08 -7.35
C ALA A 121 -18.56 -10.04 -5.81
N GLY A 122 -18.12 -8.92 -5.21
CA GLY A 122 -17.91 -8.81 -3.76
C GLY A 122 -16.76 -9.68 -3.23
N LYS A 123 -15.75 -9.94 -4.07
CA LYS A 123 -14.62 -10.84 -3.78
C LYS A 123 -13.28 -10.12 -3.86
N GLY A 124 -12.28 -10.63 -3.16
CA GLY A 124 -10.88 -10.36 -3.49
C GLY A 124 -10.50 -11.02 -4.82
N VAL A 125 -9.55 -10.44 -5.57
CA VAL A 125 -9.17 -10.96 -6.89
C VAL A 125 -8.64 -12.41 -6.81
N ALA A 126 -7.96 -12.76 -5.71
CA ALA A 126 -7.48 -14.11 -5.42
C ALA A 126 -8.60 -15.13 -5.21
N GLU A 127 -9.81 -14.69 -4.84
CA GLU A 127 -11.00 -15.54 -4.67
C GLU A 127 -11.85 -15.58 -5.95
N TYR A 128 -11.79 -14.53 -6.77
CA TYR A 128 -12.52 -14.43 -8.03
C TYR A 128 -11.83 -15.19 -9.16
N ALA A 129 -10.53 -14.94 -9.37
CA ALA A 129 -9.72 -15.53 -10.43
C ALA A 129 -8.45 -16.15 -9.83
N PRO A 130 -8.54 -17.27 -9.09
CA PRO A 130 -7.42 -17.81 -8.30
C PRO A 130 -6.19 -18.18 -9.13
N GLU A 131 -6.34 -18.54 -10.40
CA GLU A 131 -5.23 -18.85 -11.31
C GLU A 131 -4.93 -17.70 -12.29
N GLY A 132 -5.57 -16.54 -12.09
CA GLY A 132 -5.43 -15.36 -12.93
C GLY A 132 -4.18 -14.55 -12.60
N ARG A 133 -3.67 -13.83 -13.60
CA ARG A 133 -2.48 -12.98 -13.46
C ARG A 133 -2.62 -11.95 -12.33
N ALA A 134 -3.81 -11.38 -12.13
CA ALA A 134 -4.03 -10.41 -11.06
C ALA A 134 -3.83 -11.02 -9.67
N SER A 135 -4.23 -12.27 -9.49
CA SER A 135 -4.02 -13.03 -8.25
C SER A 135 -2.54 -13.31 -8.02
N ASP A 136 -1.79 -13.63 -9.07
CA ASP A 136 -0.35 -13.83 -8.97
C ASP A 136 0.40 -12.54 -8.62
N GLU A 137 0.02 -11.40 -9.21
CA GLU A 137 0.58 -10.09 -8.85
C GLU A 137 0.33 -9.77 -7.36
N VAL A 138 -0.89 -10.00 -6.85
CA VAL A 138 -1.23 -9.80 -5.43
C VAL A 138 -0.45 -10.75 -4.51
N ARG A 139 -0.31 -12.03 -4.87
CA ARG A 139 0.48 -13.01 -4.07
C ARG A 139 1.95 -12.64 -4.01
N ASN A 140 2.52 -12.19 -5.13
CA ASN A 140 3.92 -11.78 -5.18
C ASN A 140 4.15 -10.50 -4.37
N LEU A 141 3.23 -9.54 -4.44
CA LEU A 141 3.27 -8.34 -3.59
C LEU A 141 3.17 -8.71 -2.11
N TRP A 142 2.27 -9.64 -1.75
CA TRP A 142 2.16 -10.15 -0.39
C TRP A 142 3.48 -10.77 0.10
N ALA A 143 4.12 -11.61 -0.74
CA ALA A 143 5.41 -12.19 -0.40
C ALA A 143 6.50 -11.13 -0.18
N TRP A 144 6.47 -10.03 -0.94
CA TRP A 144 7.36 -8.89 -0.75
C TRP A 144 7.09 -8.17 0.58
N ILE A 145 5.83 -7.88 0.90
CA ILE A 145 5.40 -7.28 2.17
C ILE A 145 5.86 -8.13 3.34
N ALA A 146 5.56 -9.44 3.32
CA ALA A 146 5.90 -10.37 4.39
C ALA A 146 7.42 -10.43 4.65
N ARG A 147 8.26 -10.31 3.61
CA ARG A 147 9.72 -10.21 3.79
C ARG A 147 10.15 -8.91 4.45
N LYS A 148 9.48 -7.79 4.13
CA LYS A 148 9.78 -6.46 4.68
C LYS A 148 9.31 -6.27 6.11
N THR A 149 8.26 -6.98 6.52
CA THR A 149 7.71 -6.92 7.88
C THR A 149 8.14 -8.09 8.77
N LYS A 150 8.98 -9.00 8.27
CA LYS A 150 9.42 -10.18 9.03
C LYS A 150 10.15 -9.77 10.32
N GLY A 151 9.70 -10.31 11.45
CA GLY A 151 10.34 -10.11 12.76
C GLY A 151 10.05 -8.76 13.42
N LYS A 152 9.07 -8.02 12.89
CA LYS A 152 8.47 -6.87 13.56
C LYS A 152 7.21 -7.29 14.31
#